data_AF-A0A962UEZ1-F1
#
_entry.id   AF-A0A962UEZ1-F1
#
_cell.length_a   1.000
_cell.length_b   1.000
_cell.length_c   1.000
_cell.angle_alpha   90.00
_cell.angle_beta   90.00
_cell.angle_gamma   90.00
#
_symmetry.space_group_name_H-M   'P 1'
#
loop_
_entity.id
_entity.type
_entity.pdbx_description
1 polymer ?
#
loop_
_entity_poly.entity_id
_entity_poly.type
_entity_poly.pdbx_seq_one_letter_code
_entity_poly.pdbx_strand_id
1 'polypeptide(L)'
;MRCRRLLGFVLALALITTPLSAGAALPEFVALMLYFYLFQQPQMMNNTQDIVDANLQSADAINRKRLEIWQKQVTMAMLPPPQSCATLTLARELRTVDQFIPGLVNGQIQQGITTVTGNAPPIQTVVERVRRHESRYCAAPDQARGRCSATSTLPNGDLDAGLLLDTRGYSTEQDAAAQAFLENLTAPAPLPALPAHLEKSPQADQLRGYLLTYAARKAIARKVLANSYAERKRHQGRSPQEVIFNDVERRFGDQEWVDQVLKAPPGSLEREKLMIETWKMQMAMRQYRQQQDLAVTMATLLDVLTEQQGEEQIARLTEAAMRAKVVE
;
A
#
# COMPACT_ATOMS: atom_id res chain seq x y z
N MET A 1 -3.06 100.92 -31.86
CA MET A 1 -4.39 101.50 -31.56
C MET A 1 -5.15 101.73 -32.86
N ARG A 2 -6.46 101.43 -32.86
CA ARG A 2 -7.52 101.90 -33.78
C ARG A 2 -7.41 101.49 -35.27
N CYS A 3 -8.05 100.36 -35.63
CA CYS A 3 -8.99 100.31 -36.77
C CYS A 3 -9.76 98.96 -36.80
N ARG A 4 -10.63 98.71 -35.81
CA ARG A 4 -11.44 97.47 -35.72
C ARG A 4 -12.91 97.71 -35.33
N ARG A 5 -13.45 98.89 -35.65
CA ARG A 5 -14.77 99.34 -35.13
C ARG A 5 -15.80 99.82 -36.17
N LEU A 6 -15.66 99.51 -37.47
CA LEU A 6 -16.61 100.01 -38.49
C LEU A 6 -17.36 98.95 -39.32
N LEU A 7 -17.13 97.66 -39.11
CA LEU A 7 -17.97 96.61 -39.72
C LEU A 7 -19.16 96.17 -38.85
N GLY A 8 -19.29 96.72 -37.63
CA GLY A 8 -20.31 96.33 -36.66
C GLY A 8 -21.67 97.03 -36.79
N PHE A 9 -21.92 97.84 -37.81
CA PHE A 9 -23.12 98.69 -37.86
C PHE A 9 -24.03 98.55 -39.08
N VAL A 10 -23.65 97.74 -40.09
CA VAL A 10 -24.48 97.56 -41.30
C VAL A 10 -25.29 96.26 -41.28
N LEU A 11 -24.91 95.26 -40.47
CA LEU A 11 -25.63 93.98 -40.39
C LEU A 11 -26.79 93.96 -39.38
N ALA A 12 -27.01 95.05 -38.62
CA ALA A 12 -27.97 95.08 -37.52
C ALA A 12 -29.35 95.66 -37.87
N LEU A 13 -29.64 96.06 -39.11
CA LEU A 13 -30.88 96.78 -39.43
C LEU A 13 -31.71 96.23 -40.61
N ALA A 14 -31.57 94.94 -40.94
CA ALA A 14 -32.42 94.27 -41.94
C ALA A 14 -32.99 92.92 -41.47
N LEU A 15 -33.16 92.76 -40.16
CA LEU A 15 -34.29 92.01 -39.61
C LEU A 15 -35.46 93.00 -39.60
N ILE A 16 -36.41 92.87 -40.53
CA ILE A 16 -37.85 93.18 -40.42
C ILE A 16 -38.44 93.02 -41.84
N THR A 17 -39.55 92.28 -41.93
CA THR A 17 -40.40 91.92 -43.10
C THR A 17 -39.98 90.71 -43.96
N THR A 18 -40.58 89.56 -43.62
CA THR A 18 -40.85 88.33 -44.43
C THR A 18 -41.59 88.62 -45.77
N PRO A 19 -41.84 87.66 -46.71
CA PRO A 19 -41.74 86.18 -46.62
C PRO A 19 -41.17 85.39 -47.85
N LEU A 20 -40.87 84.11 -47.59
CA LEU A 20 -40.97 82.89 -48.44
C LEU A 20 -40.85 82.99 -49.98
N SER A 21 -39.75 82.46 -50.54
CA SER A 21 -39.72 81.21 -51.34
C SER A 21 -38.43 81.08 -52.17
N ALA A 22 -37.87 79.87 -52.20
CA ALA A 22 -36.76 79.41 -53.05
C ALA A 22 -35.40 80.15 -52.92
N GLY A 23 -34.58 79.76 -51.94
CA GLY A 23 -33.18 80.20 -51.88
C GLY A 23 -32.32 79.66 -50.72
N ALA A 24 -32.91 78.96 -49.74
CA ALA A 24 -32.24 78.60 -48.49
C ALA A 24 -31.84 77.10 -48.36
N ALA A 25 -31.77 76.34 -49.45
CA ALA A 25 -31.34 74.93 -49.42
C ALA A 25 -29.83 74.71 -49.68
N LEU A 26 -29.05 75.77 -49.90
CA LEU A 26 -27.60 75.68 -50.10
C LEU A 26 -26.76 75.64 -48.81
N PRO A 27 -27.08 76.36 -47.71
CA PRO A 27 -26.22 76.33 -46.51
C PRO A 27 -26.37 75.04 -45.67
N GLU A 28 -27.55 74.41 -45.66
CA GLU A 28 -27.77 73.17 -44.91
C GLU A 28 -27.12 71.95 -45.56
N PHE A 29 -27.07 71.89 -46.90
CA PHE A 29 -26.38 70.83 -47.65
C PHE A 29 -24.85 70.93 -47.49
N VAL A 30 -24.30 72.15 -47.49
CA VAL A 30 -22.87 72.39 -47.25
C VAL A 30 -22.48 72.05 -45.80
N ALA A 31 -23.35 72.34 -44.83
CA ALA A 31 -23.14 71.95 -43.43
C ALA A 31 -23.17 70.43 -43.21
N LEU A 32 -24.10 69.71 -43.87
CA LEU A 32 -24.17 68.24 -43.82
C LEU A 32 -22.99 67.58 -44.53
N MET A 33 -22.55 68.12 -45.67
CA MET A 33 -21.36 67.63 -46.36
C MET A 33 -20.08 67.90 -45.56
N LEU A 34 -19.93 69.07 -44.94
CA LEU A 34 -18.80 69.36 -44.03
C LEU A 34 -18.83 68.47 -42.78
N TYR A 35 -20.01 68.17 -42.23
CA TYR A 35 -20.15 67.24 -41.11
C TYR A 35 -19.72 65.81 -41.50
N PHE A 36 -20.16 65.31 -42.65
CA PHE A 36 -19.71 64.00 -43.15
C PHE A 36 -18.22 63.98 -43.54
N TYR A 37 -17.69 65.07 -44.11
CA TYR A 37 -16.28 65.17 -44.52
C TYR A 37 -15.33 65.30 -43.31
N LEU A 38 -15.76 65.99 -42.24
CA LEU A 38 -14.98 66.11 -40.99
C LEU A 38 -15.06 64.86 -40.12
N PHE A 39 -16.15 64.08 -40.19
CA PHE A 39 -16.25 62.78 -39.50
C PHE A 39 -15.65 61.59 -40.27
N GLN A 40 -15.26 61.75 -41.54
CA GLN A 40 -14.63 60.69 -42.34
C GLN A 40 -13.12 60.85 -42.57
N GLN A 41 -12.43 61.82 -41.94
CA GLN A 41 -10.96 61.85 -41.98
C GLN A 41 -10.31 61.07 -40.83
N PRO A 42 -9.25 60.28 -41.12
CA PRO A 42 -8.78 59.20 -40.25
C PRO A 42 -7.89 59.74 -39.12
N GLN A 43 -8.51 60.17 -38.01
CA GLN A 43 -7.80 60.34 -36.74
C GLN A 43 -7.90 59.08 -35.85
N MET A 44 -8.38 57.97 -36.41
CA MET A 44 -8.48 56.66 -35.74
C MET A 44 -7.61 55.61 -36.46
N MET A 45 -6.36 55.95 -36.79
CA MET A 45 -5.36 54.95 -37.17
C MET A 45 -4.10 54.97 -36.30
N ASN A 46 -3.79 56.02 -35.52
CA ASN A 46 -2.66 55.93 -34.60
C ASN A 46 -3.08 55.28 -33.28
N ASN A 47 -4.21 55.73 -32.71
CA ASN A 47 -4.69 55.21 -31.43
C ASN A 47 -5.26 53.78 -31.53
N THR A 48 -5.85 53.41 -32.67
CA THR A 48 -6.33 52.04 -32.91
C THR A 48 -5.19 51.09 -33.21
N GLN A 49 -4.15 51.50 -33.95
CA GLN A 49 -2.95 50.70 -34.13
C GLN A 49 -2.20 50.56 -32.81
N ASP A 50 -2.04 51.63 -32.02
CA ASP A 50 -1.43 51.58 -30.69
C ASP A 50 -2.24 50.73 -29.71
N ILE A 51 -3.58 50.78 -29.75
CA ILE A 51 -4.45 49.91 -28.95
C ILE A 51 -4.37 48.46 -29.44
N VAL A 52 -4.33 48.22 -30.76
CA VAL A 52 -4.17 46.88 -31.34
C VAL A 52 -2.79 46.32 -31.02
N ASP A 53 -1.73 47.12 -31.11
CA ASP A 53 -0.35 46.75 -30.80
C ASP A 53 -0.17 46.56 -29.29
N ALA A 54 -0.80 47.37 -28.43
CA ALA A 54 -0.82 47.15 -26.99
C ALA A 54 -1.67 45.91 -26.61
N ASN A 55 -2.75 45.64 -27.32
CA ASN A 55 -3.56 44.43 -27.15
C ASN A 55 -2.83 43.18 -27.67
N LEU A 56 -2.09 43.29 -28.76
CA LEU A 56 -1.24 42.23 -29.30
C LEU A 56 -0.02 42.00 -28.39
N GLN A 57 0.62 43.05 -27.88
CA GLN A 57 1.71 42.94 -26.90
C GLN A 57 1.24 42.40 -25.56
N SER A 58 0.05 42.79 -25.09
CA SER A 58 -0.53 42.23 -23.87
C SER A 58 -1.02 40.80 -24.09
N ALA A 59 -1.58 40.46 -25.25
CA ALA A 59 -1.91 39.09 -25.62
C ALA A 59 -0.65 38.24 -25.76
N ASP A 60 0.43 38.77 -26.34
CA ASP A 60 1.74 38.12 -26.40
C ASP A 60 2.37 38.00 -25.03
N ALA A 61 2.25 39.00 -24.17
CA ALA A 61 2.74 38.94 -22.79
C ALA A 61 1.93 37.93 -21.96
N ILE A 62 0.61 37.87 -22.14
CA ILE A 62 -0.28 36.88 -21.53
C ILE A 62 0.04 35.49 -22.08
N ASN A 63 0.24 35.34 -23.37
CA ASN A 63 0.60 34.06 -24.00
C ASN A 63 1.99 33.62 -23.57
N ARG A 64 2.98 34.51 -23.48
CA ARG A 64 4.31 34.24 -22.94
C ARG A 64 4.25 33.89 -21.46
N LYS A 65 3.46 34.61 -20.65
CA LYS A 65 3.23 34.28 -19.24
C LYS A 65 2.49 32.97 -19.08
N ARG A 66 1.55 32.66 -19.95
CA ARG A 66 0.84 31.39 -19.98
C ARG A 66 1.76 30.26 -20.43
N LEU A 67 2.65 30.50 -21.39
CA LEU A 67 3.69 29.56 -21.80
C LEU A 67 4.72 29.37 -20.68
N GLU A 68 5.09 30.42 -19.95
CA GLU A 68 5.99 30.35 -18.79
C GLU A 68 5.34 29.62 -17.62
N ILE A 69 4.06 29.87 -17.35
CA ILE A 69 3.28 29.17 -16.32
C ILE A 69 3.07 27.72 -16.74
N TRP A 70 2.76 27.47 -18.01
CA TRP A 70 2.58 26.12 -18.55
C TRP A 70 3.89 25.37 -18.60
N GLN A 71 5.00 26.01 -19.02
CA GLN A 71 6.35 25.45 -18.90
C GLN A 71 6.66 25.20 -17.44
N LYS A 72 6.46 26.15 -16.52
CA LYS A 72 6.65 25.88 -15.09
C LYS A 72 5.77 24.74 -14.59
N GLN A 73 4.51 24.64 -15.01
CA GLN A 73 3.62 23.54 -14.63
C GLN A 73 4.04 22.20 -15.23
N VAL A 74 4.50 22.19 -16.48
CA VAL A 74 5.03 21.02 -17.16
C VAL A 74 6.36 20.60 -16.55
N THR A 75 7.28 21.53 -16.27
CA THR A 75 8.53 21.27 -15.55
C THR A 75 8.25 20.81 -14.12
N MET A 76 7.26 21.39 -13.42
CA MET A 76 6.80 20.94 -12.10
C MET A 76 6.16 19.55 -12.13
N ALA A 77 5.53 19.16 -13.25
CA ALA A 77 4.99 17.82 -13.47
C ALA A 77 6.04 16.81 -13.97
N MET A 78 7.09 17.28 -14.63
CA MET A 78 8.20 16.47 -15.15
C MET A 78 9.34 16.30 -14.15
N LEU A 79 9.38 17.11 -13.09
CA LEU A 79 10.27 16.85 -11.97
C LEU A 79 9.80 15.54 -11.29
N PRO A 80 10.65 14.51 -11.23
CA PRO A 80 10.37 13.37 -10.37
C PRO A 80 10.16 13.92 -8.95
N PRO A 81 9.20 13.38 -8.15
CA PRO A 81 9.19 13.71 -6.74
C PRO A 81 10.59 13.50 -6.15
N PRO A 82 10.95 14.22 -5.07
CA PRO A 82 12.31 14.25 -4.54
C PRO A 82 12.92 12.86 -4.28
N GLN A 83 12.07 11.83 -4.19
CA GLN A 83 12.44 10.44 -3.99
C GLN A 83 11.74 9.47 -4.96
N SER A 84 11.27 9.90 -6.15
CA SER A 84 10.46 9.05 -7.05
C SER A 84 11.09 7.70 -7.32
N CYS A 85 12.42 7.67 -7.52
CA CYS A 85 13.16 6.46 -7.76
C CYS A 85 13.21 5.55 -6.52
N ALA A 86 13.41 6.10 -5.31
CA ALA A 86 13.39 5.32 -4.08
C ALA A 86 11.99 4.79 -3.76
N THR A 87 10.94 5.62 -3.90
CA THR A 87 9.55 5.25 -3.65
C THR A 87 9.03 4.25 -4.70
N LEU A 88 9.43 4.38 -5.97
CA LEU A 88 9.13 3.39 -7.02
C LEU A 88 9.87 2.07 -6.79
N THR A 89 11.14 2.13 -6.36
CA THR A 89 11.93 0.94 -6.03
C THR A 89 11.31 0.22 -4.84
N LEU A 90 10.94 0.94 -3.78
CA LEU A 90 10.24 0.42 -2.63
C LEU A 90 8.90 -0.24 -3.01
N ALA A 91 8.09 0.43 -3.82
CA ALA A 91 6.81 -0.13 -4.28
C ALA A 91 7.00 -1.38 -5.14
N ARG A 92 8.05 -1.42 -5.95
CA ARG A 92 8.42 -2.60 -6.75
C ARG A 92 8.88 -3.74 -5.84
N GLU A 93 9.80 -3.46 -4.92
CA GLU A 93 10.30 -4.40 -3.92
C GLU A 93 9.13 -4.99 -3.15
N LEU A 94 8.26 -4.16 -2.56
CA LEU A 94 7.16 -4.68 -1.76
C LEU A 94 6.18 -5.51 -2.59
N ARG A 95 5.85 -5.12 -3.82
CA ARG A 95 5.03 -5.96 -4.70
C ARG A 95 5.70 -7.31 -4.98
N THR A 96 6.99 -7.32 -5.25
CA THR A 96 7.73 -8.56 -5.50
C THR A 96 7.73 -9.45 -4.27
N VAL A 97 7.98 -8.90 -3.07
CA VAL A 97 7.97 -9.71 -1.86
C VAL A 97 6.55 -10.14 -1.46
N ASP A 98 5.53 -9.30 -1.66
CA ASP A 98 4.11 -9.67 -1.45
C ASP A 98 3.65 -10.81 -2.35
N GLN A 99 4.16 -10.88 -3.58
CA GLN A 99 3.88 -11.98 -4.50
C GLN A 99 4.57 -13.28 -4.08
N PHE A 100 5.70 -13.18 -3.37
CA PHE A 100 6.46 -14.34 -2.91
C PHE A 100 5.85 -15.00 -1.65
N ILE A 101 5.31 -14.21 -0.73
CA ILE A 101 4.74 -14.69 0.55
C ILE A 101 3.74 -15.84 0.35
N PRO A 102 2.71 -15.76 -0.53
CA PRO A 102 1.77 -16.85 -0.73
C PRO A 102 2.44 -18.17 -1.12
N GLY A 103 3.48 -18.12 -1.96
CA GLY A 103 4.23 -19.31 -2.38
C GLY A 103 4.98 -19.96 -1.22
N LEU A 104 5.64 -19.15 -0.38
CA LEU A 104 6.29 -19.64 0.83
C LEU A 104 5.30 -20.30 1.80
N VAL A 105 4.19 -19.62 2.06
CA VAL A 105 3.17 -20.08 3.00
C VAL A 105 2.55 -21.38 2.53
N ASN A 106 2.21 -21.48 1.24
CA ASN A 106 1.72 -22.71 0.64
C ASN A 106 2.75 -23.83 0.72
N GLY A 107 4.02 -23.55 0.43
CA GLY A 107 5.11 -24.52 0.59
C GLY A 107 5.20 -25.05 2.02
N GLN A 108 5.11 -24.16 3.01
CA GLN A 108 5.09 -24.54 4.42
C GLN A 108 3.87 -25.40 4.76
N ILE A 109 2.67 -25.03 4.33
CA ILE A 109 1.46 -25.83 4.57
C ILE A 109 1.61 -27.25 3.99
N GLN A 110 2.12 -27.37 2.76
CA GLN A 110 2.33 -28.67 2.11
C GLN A 110 3.39 -29.53 2.82
N GLN A 111 4.46 -28.92 3.33
CA GLN A 111 5.42 -29.62 4.19
C GLN A 111 4.77 -30.16 5.48
N GLY A 112 3.85 -29.41 6.08
CA GLY A 112 3.08 -29.87 7.23
C GLY A 112 2.20 -31.08 6.88
N ILE A 113 1.44 -30.99 5.79
CA ILE A 113 0.53 -32.06 5.33
C ILE A 113 1.31 -33.33 4.98
N THR A 114 2.41 -33.22 4.24
CA THR A 114 3.26 -34.38 3.88
C THR A 114 3.86 -35.06 5.11
N THR A 115 4.14 -34.32 6.18
CA THR A 115 4.58 -34.91 7.46
C THR A 115 3.47 -35.73 8.14
N VAL A 116 2.19 -35.39 7.91
CA VAL A 116 1.03 -36.16 8.41
C VAL A 116 0.78 -37.41 7.58
N THR A 117 0.75 -37.25 6.26
CA THR A 117 0.27 -38.28 5.32
C THR A 117 1.39 -39.15 4.76
N GLY A 118 2.64 -38.82 5.07
CA GLY A 118 3.83 -39.54 4.62
C GLY A 118 4.03 -40.87 5.34
N ASN A 119 4.74 -41.79 4.66
CA ASN A 119 5.09 -43.11 5.18
C ASN A 119 6.31 -43.10 6.13
N ALA A 120 6.75 -41.91 6.58
CA ALA A 120 7.96 -41.81 7.41
C ALA A 120 7.69 -42.46 8.79
N PRO A 121 8.58 -43.34 9.28
CA PRO A 121 8.44 -43.95 10.60
C PRO A 121 8.40 -42.84 11.65
N PRO A 122 7.35 -42.71 12.44
CA PRO A 122 7.17 -41.43 13.13
C PRO A 122 8.20 -41.17 14.25
N ILE A 123 8.80 -42.22 14.81
CA ILE A 123 9.97 -42.11 15.69
C ILE A 123 11.15 -41.41 15.00
N GLN A 124 11.37 -41.65 13.71
CA GLN A 124 12.48 -41.04 12.96
C GLN A 124 12.33 -39.52 12.89
N THR A 125 11.12 -38.99 12.73
CA THR A 125 10.88 -37.53 12.71
C THR A 125 11.27 -36.84 14.02
N VAL A 126 11.00 -37.47 15.16
CA VAL A 126 11.42 -36.93 16.47
C VAL A 126 12.92 -37.10 16.68
N VAL A 127 13.49 -38.24 16.29
CA VAL A 127 14.94 -38.46 16.36
C VAL A 127 15.69 -37.45 15.48
N GLU A 128 15.21 -37.17 14.28
CA GLU A 128 15.78 -36.15 13.39
C GLU A 128 15.70 -34.75 13.98
N ARG A 129 14.57 -34.41 14.62
CA ARG A 129 14.43 -33.15 15.36
C ARG A 129 15.47 -33.01 16.46
N VAL A 130 15.61 -34.04 17.30
CA VAL A 130 16.58 -34.04 18.41
C VAL A 130 18.00 -33.95 17.86
N ARG A 131 18.36 -34.75 16.85
CA ARG A 131 19.69 -34.70 16.20
C ARG A 131 19.98 -33.34 15.58
N ARG A 132 18.98 -32.70 14.96
CA ARG A 132 19.11 -31.34 14.43
C ARG A 132 19.40 -30.34 15.55
N HIS A 133 18.67 -30.43 16.67
CA HIS A 133 18.90 -29.57 17.83
C HIS A 133 20.32 -29.77 18.39
N GLU A 134 20.71 -31.02 18.68
CA GLU A 134 22.01 -31.36 19.23
C GLU A 134 23.18 -30.96 18.32
N SER A 135 23.00 -31.00 16.99
CA SER A 135 24.05 -30.65 16.03
C SER A 135 24.12 -29.18 15.67
N ARG A 136 23.02 -28.41 15.77
CA ARG A 136 22.96 -27.02 15.27
C ARG A 136 22.56 -25.98 16.30
N TYR A 137 21.88 -26.36 17.37
CA TYR A 137 21.24 -25.43 18.32
C TYR A 137 21.51 -25.78 19.78
N CYS A 138 22.47 -26.68 20.06
CA CYS A 138 22.82 -27.10 21.41
C CYS A 138 23.18 -25.90 22.31
N ALA A 139 22.56 -25.85 23.50
CA ALA A 139 22.84 -24.88 24.54
C ALA A 139 23.77 -25.44 25.63
N ALA A 140 24.42 -24.55 26.40
CA ALA A 140 25.35 -24.93 27.46
C ALA A 140 24.77 -25.93 28.48
N PRO A 141 23.48 -25.84 28.90
CA PRO A 141 22.89 -26.85 29.79
C PRO A 141 22.81 -28.25 29.18
N ASP A 142 22.56 -28.37 27.87
CA ASP A 142 22.49 -29.66 27.19
C ASP A 142 23.88 -30.25 26.93
N GLN A 143 24.86 -29.40 26.62
CA GLN A 143 26.26 -29.81 26.56
C GLN A 143 26.75 -30.33 27.91
N ALA A 144 26.45 -29.61 29.01
CA ALA A 144 26.83 -30.01 30.37
C ALA A 144 26.21 -31.35 30.80
N ARG A 145 25.08 -31.72 30.20
CA ARG A 145 24.40 -33.01 30.41
C ARG A 145 24.88 -34.12 29.46
N GLY A 146 25.88 -33.84 28.62
CA GLY A 146 26.44 -34.80 27.66
C GLY A 146 25.52 -35.11 26.48
N ARG A 147 24.51 -34.28 26.20
CA ARG A 147 23.57 -34.47 25.07
C ARG A 147 24.15 -34.04 23.73
N CYS A 148 25.14 -33.14 23.75
CA CYS A 148 25.80 -32.63 22.56
C CYS A 148 27.28 -32.36 22.83
N SER A 149 28.09 -32.38 21.77
CA SER A 149 29.55 -32.24 21.85
C SER A 149 30.01 -30.78 21.99
N ALA A 150 29.27 -29.83 21.43
CA ALA A 150 29.60 -28.40 21.42
C ALA A 150 28.35 -27.52 21.47
N THR A 151 28.48 -26.31 22.02
CA THR A 151 27.44 -25.28 21.97
C THR A 151 27.36 -24.61 20.60
N SER A 152 26.16 -24.21 20.20
CA SER A 152 25.91 -23.44 18.99
C SER A 152 26.16 -21.94 19.16
N THR A 153 26.35 -21.24 18.04
CA THR A 153 26.31 -19.76 17.94
C THR A 153 24.90 -19.20 18.14
N LEU A 154 23.88 -20.03 17.91
CA LEU A 154 22.47 -19.72 18.14
C LEU A 154 21.84 -20.80 19.04
N PRO A 155 22.20 -20.84 20.34
CA PRO A 155 21.70 -21.84 21.26
C PRO A 155 20.19 -21.74 21.41
N ASN A 156 19.50 -22.88 21.36
CA ASN A 156 18.04 -23.00 21.38
C ASN A 156 17.31 -22.21 20.28
N GLY A 157 17.98 -21.86 19.18
CA GLY A 157 17.37 -21.10 18.08
C GLY A 157 16.12 -21.77 17.49
N ASP A 158 16.08 -23.10 17.45
CA ASP A 158 14.92 -23.87 16.98
C ASP A 158 13.78 -23.97 18.01
N LEU A 159 13.94 -23.35 19.18
CA LEU A 159 12.94 -23.25 20.24
C LEU A 159 12.54 -21.78 20.51
N ASP A 160 13.19 -20.82 19.87
CA ASP A 160 13.00 -19.40 20.11
C ASP A 160 11.86 -18.81 19.26
N ALA A 161 10.73 -18.55 19.92
CA ALA A 161 9.60 -17.86 19.30
C ALA A 161 9.93 -16.39 18.94
N GLY A 162 10.93 -15.79 19.57
CA GLY A 162 11.39 -14.43 19.32
C GLY A 162 11.82 -14.21 17.86
N LEU A 163 12.34 -15.25 17.20
CA LEU A 163 12.68 -15.19 15.78
C LEU A 163 11.45 -14.86 14.92
N LEU A 164 10.28 -15.43 15.23
CA LEU A 164 9.04 -15.11 14.49
C LEU A 164 8.46 -13.74 14.83
N LEU A 165 9.02 -13.03 15.81
CA LEU A 165 8.55 -11.73 16.29
C LEU A 165 9.53 -10.59 16.02
N ASP A 166 10.70 -10.88 15.43
CA ASP A 166 11.71 -9.89 15.09
C ASP A 166 11.12 -8.76 14.22
N THR A 167 11.63 -7.53 14.37
CA THR A 167 11.21 -6.38 13.55
C THR A 167 12.00 -6.28 12.25
N ARG A 168 13.04 -7.11 12.07
CA ARG A 168 13.86 -7.20 10.85
C ARG A 168 13.75 -8.57 10.20
N GLY A 169 14.57 -8.82 9.18
CA GLY A 169 14.64 -10.08 8.46
C GLY A 169 15.77 -10.94 8.98
N TYR A 170 15.68 -12.24 8.67
CA TYR A 170 16.61 -13.24 9.19
C TYR A 170 18.03 -13.11 8.61
N SER A 171 19.04 -13.36 9.45
CA SER A 171 20.32 -13.90 8.99
C SER A 171 20.14 -15.32 8.43
N THR A 172 21.16 -15.86 7.77
CA THR A 172 21.10 -17.24 7.23
C THR A 172 20.89 -18.27 8.35
N GLU A 173 21.52 -18.08 9.51
CA GLU A 173 21.40 -18.94 10.68
C GLU A 173 20.01 -18.81 11.32
N GLN A 174 19.50 -17.58 11.43
CA GLN A 174 18.16 -17.30 11.96
C GLN A 174 17.05 -17.86 11.05
N ASP A 175 17.23 -17.85 9.72
CA ASP A 175 16.24 -18.40 8.78
C ASP A 175 16.07 -19.91 9.00
N ALA A 176 17.18 -20.63 9.10
CA ALA A 176 17.18 -22.07 9.39
C ALA A 176 16.60 -22.39 10.77
N ALA A 177 16.87 -21.54 11.77
CA ALA A 177 16.34 -21.69 13.12
C ALA A 177 14.84 -21.42 13.18
N ALA A 178 14.36 -20.35 12.54
CA ALA A 178 12.93 -20.01 12.47
C ALA A 178 12.13 -21.09 11.72
N GLN A 179 12.70 -21.65 10.65
CA GLN A 179 12.09 -22.80 9.96
C GLN A 179 12.05 -24.04 10.88
N ALA A 180 13.15 -24.33 11.58
CA ALA A 180 13.19 -25.45 12.53
C ALA A 180 12.19 -25.27 13.67
N PHE A 181 12.01 -24.05 14.20
CA PHE A 181 11.00 -23.72 15.19
C PHE A 181 9.58 -23.95 14.66
N LEU A 182 9.28 -23.47 13.45
CA LEU A 182 7.99 -23.69 12.80
C LEU A 182 7.70 -25.19 12.66
N GLU A 183 8.67 -25.98 12.19
CA GLU A 183 8.56 -27.43 12.11
C GLU A 183 8.40 -28.07 13.49
N ASN A 184 9.12 -27.59 14.50
CA ASN A 184 9.06 -28.11 15.85
C ASN A 184 7.65 -27.97 16.45
N LEU A 185 7.05 -26.79 16.30
CA LEU A 185 5.76 -26.45 16.89
C LEU A 185 4.57 -27.04 16.14
N THR A 186 4.67 -27.09 14.81
CA THR A 186 3.52 -27.38 13.94
C THR A 186 3.55 -28.76 13.31
N ALA A 187 4.67 -29.48 13.38
CA ALA A 187 4.65 -30.87 12.94
C ALA A 187 3.65 -31.69 13.79
N PRO A 188 2.90 -32.58 13.16
CA PRO A 188 2.05 -33.53 13.86
C PRO A 188 2.85 -34.38 14.83
N ALA A 189 2.16 -34.90 15.85
CA ALA A 189 2.77 -35.88 16.73
C ALA A 189 3.04 -37.15 15.93
N PRO A 190 4.22 -37.76 16.09
CA PRO A 190 4.49 -39.05 15.48
C PRO A 190 3.63 -40.15 16.08
N LEU A 191 3.15 -41.09 15.26
CA LEU A 191 2.34 -42.21 15.72
C LEU A 191 3.04 -43.55 15.54
N PRO A 192 2.84 -44.52 16.45
CA PRO A 192 3.26 -45.88 16.18
C PRO A 192 2.58 -46.41 14.91
N ALA A 193 3.32 -47.10 14.05
CA ALA A 193 2.73 -47.79 12.90
C ALA A 193 1.73 -48.85 13.41
N LEU A 194 0.52 -48.86 12.85
CA LEU A 194 -0.44 -49.93 13.12
C LEU A 194 0.06 -51.23 12.49
N PRO A 195 -0.07 -52.38 13.17
CA PRO A 195 0.14 -53.68 12.53
C PRO A 195 -0.75 -53.82 11.28
N ALA A 196 -0.20 -54.35 10.18
CA ALA A 196 -0.91 -54.44 8.89
C ALA A 196 -2.28 -55.14 8.96
N HIS A 197 -2.44 -56.11 9.87
CA HIS A 197 -3.72 -56.81 10.08
C HIS A 197 -4.80 -55.94 10.76
N LEU A 198 -4.40 -54.85 11.43
CA LEU A 198 -5.31 -53.90 12.07
C LEU A 198 -5.61 -52.68 11.19
N GLU A 199 -4.84 -52.44 10.14
CA GLU A 199 -5.02 -51.26 9.27
C GLU A 199 -6.39 -51.18 8.57
N LYS A 200 -7.13 -52.28 8.48
CA LYS A 200 -8.46 -52.32 7.85
C LYS A 200 -9.59 -52.51 8.86
N SER A 201 -9.30 -52.40 10.16
CA SER A 201 -10.33 -52.49 11.18
C SER A 201 -11.11 -51.18 11.30
N PRO A 202 -12.39 -51.22 11.76
CA PRO A 202 -13.13 -50.00 12.07
C PRO A 202 -12.42 -49.09 13.08
N GLN A 203 -11.64 -49.66 14.00
CA GLN A 203 -10.86 -48.90 14.97
C GLN A 203 -9.69 -48.14 14.31
N ALA A 204 -9.07 -48.72 13.29
CA ALA A 204 -8.05 -48.03 12.51
C ALA A 204 -8.66 -46.90 11.65
N ASP A 205 -9.86 -47.08 11.11
CA ASP A 205 -10.56 -46.03 10.38
C ASP A 205 -10.99 -44.87 11.31
N GLN A 206 -11.44 -45.17 12.53
CA GLN A 206 -11.71 -44.15 13.55
C GLN A 206 -10.44 -43.37 13.91
N LEU A 207 -9.32 -44.07 14.12
CA LEU A 207 -8.04 -43.43 14.38
C LEU A 207 -7.61 -42.54 13.20
N ARG A 208 -7.69 -43.03 11.95
CA ARG A 208 -7.41 -42.23 10.75
C ARG A 208 -8.28 -40.97 10.69
N GLY A 209 -9.57 -41.09 10.99
CA GLY A 209 -10.48 -39.94 11.07
C GLY A 209 -9.99 -38.88 12.07
N TYR A 210 -9.64 -39.30 13.29
CA TYR A 210 -9.09 -38.40 14.30
C TYR A 210 -7.79 -37.72 13.84
N LEU A 211 -6.91 -38.46 13.16
CA LEU A 211 -5.64 -37.93 12.67
C LEU A 211 -5.82 -36.91 11.56
N LEU A 212 -6.79 -37.09 10.67
CA LEU A 212 -7.13 -36.10 9.64
C LEU A 212 -7.61 -34.80 10.29
N THR A 213 -8.46 -34.87 11.31
CA THR A 213 -8.92 -33.70 12.08
C THR A 213 -7.78 -33.01 12.83
N TYR A 214 -6.94 -33.79 13.52
CA TYR A 214 -5.76 -33.26 14.21
C TYR A 214 -4.78 -32.56 13.25
N ALA A 215 -4.55 -33.15 12.09
CA ALA A 215 -3.71 -32.59 11.04
C ALA A 215 -4.28 -31.29 10.47
N ALA A 216 -5.59 -31.23 10.22
CA ALA A 216 -6.26 -30.02 9.75
C ALA A 216 -6.08 -28.87 10.75
N ARG A 217 -6.22 -29.14 12.05
CA ARG A 217 -5.98 -28.16 13.13
C ARG A 217 -4.53 -27.68 13.16
N LYS A 218 -3.56 -28.58 13.01
CA LYS A 218 -2.13 -28.23 12.90
C LYS A 218 -1.83 -27.42 11.64
N ALA A 219 -2.49 -27.67 10.52
CA ALA A 219 -2.33 -26.91 9.29
C ALA A 219 -2.77 -25.44 9.45
N ILE A 220 -3.82 -25.17 10.25
CA ILE A 220 -4.27 -23.81 10.56
C ILE A 220 -3.20 -23.07 11.37
N ALA A 221 -2.68 -23.68 12.43
CA ALA A 221 -1.57 -23.10 13.19
C ALA A 221 -0.33 -22.87 12.31
N ARG A 222 -0.02 -23.82 11.42
CA ARG A 222 1.10 -23.71 10.48
C ARG A 222 0.92 -22.57 9.49
N LYS A 223 -0.28 -22.31 8.99
CA LYS A 223 -0.57 -21.15 8.12
C LYS A 223 -0.21 -19.84 8.82
N VAL A 224 -0.71 -19.62 10.04
CA VAL A 224 -0.49 -18.37 10.78
C VAL A 224 1.00 -18.15 11.07
N LEU A 225 1.69 -19.18 11.54
CA LEU A 225 3.12 -19.10 11.84
C LEU A 225 3.99 -19.00 10.58
N ALA A 226 3.58 -19.65 9.48
CA ALA A 226 4.26 -19.53 8.19
C ALA A 226 4.11 -18.12 7.60
N ASN A 227 2.99 -17.44 7.82
CA ASN A 227 2.84 -16.02 7.48
C ASN A 227 3.85 -15.18 8.26
N SER A 228 3.95 -15.36 9.59
CA SER A 228 4.94 -14.64 10.42
C SER A 228 6.39 -14.90 9.98
N TYR A 229 6.69 -16.14 9.59
CA TYR A 229 7.98 -16.52 9.02
C TYR A 229 8.24 -15.83 7.66
N ALA A 230 7.26 -15.87 6.74
CA ALA A 230 7.39 -15.32 5.40
C ALA A 230 7.57 -13.80 5.39
N GLU A 231 6.96 -13.08 6.33
CA GLU A 231 7.13 -11.63 6.51
C GLU A 231 8.57 -11.23 6.91
N ARG A 232 9.38 -12.17 7.40
CA ARG A 232 10.77 -11.95 7.83
C ARG A 232 11.79 -12.66 6.94
N LYS A 233 11.34 -13.58 6.09
CA LYS A 233 12.21 -14.25 5.13
C LYS A 233 12.69 -13.24 4.09
N ARG A 234 14.01 -13.15 3.92
CA ARG A 234 14.60 -12.30 2.89
C ARG A 234 14.38 -12.89 1.50
N HIS A 235 13.94 -12.06 0.58
CA HIS A 235 13.87 -12.34 -0.85
C HIS A 235 14.69 -11.26 -1.58
N GLN A 236 15.63 -11.66 -2.43
CA GLN A 236 16.56 -10.73 -3.09
C GLN A 236 17.30 -9.78 -2.12
N GLY A 237 17.62 -10.28 -0.91
CA GLY A 237 18.39 -9.55 0.10
C GLY A 237 17.58 -8.73 1.12
N ARG A 238 16.25 -8.64 0.99
CA ARG A 238 15.38 -7.91 1.95
C ARG A 238 14.11 -8.68 2.29
N SER A 239 13.63 -8.58 3.52
CA SER A 239 12.32 -9.11 3.92
C SER A 239 11.22 -8.05 3.79
N PRO A 240 9.94 -8.44 3.70
CA PRO A 240 8.82 -7.51 3.77
C PRO A 240 8.88 -6.59 5.00
N GLN A 241 9.17 -7.17 6.16
CA GLN A 241 9.23 -6.43 7.42
C GLN A 241 10.39 -5.42 7.41
N GLU A 242 11.54 -5.77 6.83
CA GLU A 242 12.67 -4.85 6.67
C GLU A 242 12.34 -3.69 5.73
N VAL A 243 11.65 -3.96 4.62
CA VAL A 243 11.22 -2.93 3.66
C VAL A 243 10.30 -1.93 4.34
N ILE A 244 9.33 -2.40 5.12
CA ILE A 244 8.39 -1.55 5.87
C ILE A 244 9.12 -0.76 6.95
N PHE A 245 9.94 -1.44 7.76
CA PHE A 245 10.68 -0.80 8.85
C PHE A 245 11.59 0.31 8.34
N ASN A 246 12.36 0.05 7.29
CA ASN A 246 13.27 1.03 6.70
C ASN A 246 12.52 2.22 6.09
N ASP A 247 11.32 2.04 5.52
CA ASP A 247 10.53 3.17 5.01
C ASP A 247 9.98 4.06 6.14
N VAL A 248 9.56 3.46 7.26
CA VAL A 248 9.14 4.21 8.45
C VAL A 248 10.32 5.02 9.01
N GLU A 249 11.45 4.36 9.29
CA GLU A 249 12.65 5.04 9.81
C GLU A 249 13.12 6.15 8.88
N ARG A 250 13.08 5.94 7.56
CA ARG A 250 13.40 6.97 6.57
C ARG A 250 12.48 8.18 6.65
N ARG A 251 11.16 8.00 6.84
CA ARG A 251 10.20 9.12 6.89
C ARG A 251 10.23 9.88 8.22
N PHE A 252 10.57 9.22 9.32
CA PHE A 252 10.54 9.84 10.65
C PHE A 252 11.92 10.24 11.19
N GLY A 253 12.99 9.59 10.72
CA GLY A 253 14.35 9.76 11.22
C GLY A 253 15.27 10.60 10.33
N ASP A 254 14.88 10.91 9.10
CA ASP A 254 15.75 11.60 8.13
C ASP A 254 15.39 13.09 7.98
N GLN A 255 16.27 13.96 8.48
CA GLN A 255 16.13 15.41 8.31
C GLN A 255 16.22 15.82 6.83
N GLU A 256 16.99 15.09 6.02
CA GLU A 256 17.12 15.35 4.59
C GLU A 256 15.78 15.11 3.89
N TRP A 257 15.05 14.06 4.27
CA TRP A 257 13.72 13.79 3.74
C TRP A 257 12.74 14.91 4.07
N VAL A 258 12.72 15.39 5.32
CA VAL A 258 11.85 16.51 5.74
C VAL A 258 12.17 17.77 4.94
N ASP A 259 13.46 18.11 4.80
CA ASP A 259 13.92 19.25 4.02
C ASP A 259 13.55 19.16 2.54
N GLN A 260 13.67 17.96 1.97
CA GLN A 260 13.31 17.69 0.58
C GLN A 260 11.81 17.84 0.36
N VAL A 261 10.97 17.36 1.28
CA VAL A 261 9.51 17.53 1.23
C VAL A 261 9.14 19.01 1.32
N LEU A 262 9.76 19.77 2.23
CA LEU A 262 9.48 21.21 2.40
C LEU A 262 9.89 22.04 1.18
N LYS A 263 10.92 21.61 0.44
CA LYS A 263 11.42 22.28 -0.78
C LYS A 263 10.73 21.77 -2.06
N ALA A 264 9.87 20.77 -1.97
CA ALA A 264 9.28 20.09 -3.12
C ALA A 264 8.15 20.93 -3.79
N PRO A 265 8.04 20.95 -5.13
CA PRO A 265 6.94 21.60 -5.82
C PRO A 265 5.59 20.90 -5.56
N PRO A 266 4.44 21.61 -5.63
CA PRO A 266 3.11 21.05 -5.31
C PRO A 266 2.77 19.74 -6.04
N GLY A 267 3.12 19.60 -7.32
CA GLY A 267 2.86 18.38 -8.09
C GLY A 267 3.63 17.14 -7.60
N SER A 268 4.81 17.32 -7.03
CA SER A 268 5.57 16.23 -6.41
C SER A 268 5.02 15.84 -5.03
N LEU A 269 4.48 16.80 -4.29
CA LEU A 269 3.82 16.56 -3.01
C LEU A 269 2.54 15.72 -3.19
N GLU A 270 1.72 16.03 -4.19
CA GLU A 270 0.52 15.23 -4.50
C GLU A 270 0.86 13.79 -4.89
N ARG A 271 1.95 13.57 -5.64
CA ARG A 271 2.41 12.21 -5.96
C ARG A 271 2.87 11.44 -4.73
N GLU A 272 3.63 12.09 -3.85
CA GLU A 272 4.08 11.48 -2.59
C GLU A 272 2.88 11.15 -1.69
N LYS A 273 1.88 12.04 -1.62
CA LYS A 273 0.62 11.81 -0.91
C LYS A 273 -0.13 10.58 -1.46
N LEU A 274 -0.29 10.48 -2.78
CA LEU A 274 -0.94 9.31 -3.41
C LEU A 274 -0.16 8.01 -3.15
N MET A 275 1.18 8.07 -3.11
CA MET A 275 2.00 6.92 -2.72
C MET A 275 1.71 6.54 -1.26
N ILE A 276 1.75 7.48 -0.32
CA ILE A 276 1.42 7.23 1.10
C ILE A 276 0.01 6.63 1.24
N GLU A 277 -0.98 7.13 0.50
CA GLU A 277 -2.34 6.58 0.49
C GLU A 277 -2.37 5.13 0.00
N THR A 278 -1.64 4.82 -1.07
CA THR A 278 -1.51 3.45 -1.59
C THR A 278 -0.87 2.52 -0.56
N TRP A 279 0.17 2.99 0.13
CA TRP A 279 0.83 2.26 1.21
C TRP A 279 -0.11 2.01 2.39
N LYS A 280 -0.90 3.02 2.78
CA LYS A 280 -1.94 2.88 3.81
C LYS A 280 -2.96 1.82 3.41
N MET A 281 -3.40 1.79 2.16
CA MET A 281 -4.32 0.76 1.66
C MET A 281 -3.68 -0.64 1.69
N GLN A 282 -2.40 -0.77 1.35
CA GLN A 282 -1.68 -2.04 1.41
C GLN A 282 -1.53 -2.55 2.86
N MET A 283 -1.21 -1.67 3.80
CA MET A 283 -1.17 -1.99 5.23
C MET A 283 -2.57 -2.37 5.75
N ALA A 284 -3.61 -1.67 5.34
CA ALA A 284 -4.99 -2.01 5.68
C ALA A 284 -5.38 -3.41 5.15
N MET A 285 -4.99 -3.76 3.93
CA MET A 285 -5.21 -5.10 3.36
C MET A 285 -4.47 -6.19 4.16
N ARG A 286 -3.24 -5.93 4.62
CA ARG A 286 -2.50 -6.86 5.47
C ARG A 286 -3.17 -7.01 6.84
N GLN A 287 -3.58 -5.91 7.46
CA GLN A 287 -4.33 -5.93 8.73
C GLN A 287 -5.65 -6.72 8.58
N TYR A 288 -6.36 -6.54 7.46
CA TYR A 288 -7.57 -7.29 7.17
C TYR A 288 -7.30 -8.80 7.06
N ARG A 289 -6.23 -9.22 6.36
CA ARG A 289 -5.84 -10.64 6.30
C ARG A 289 -5.48 -11.20 7.68
N GLN A 290 -4.77 -10.44 8.50
CA GLN A 290 -4.46 -10.83 9.88
C GLN A 290 -5.73 -11.00 10.72
N GLN A 291 -6.74 -10.14 10.55
CA GLN A 291 -8.03 -10.28 11.22
C GLN A 291 -8.78 -11.54 10.75
N GLN A 292 -8.74 -11.86 9.45
CA GLN A 292 -9.31 -13.10 8.93
C GLN A 292 -8.61 -14.34 9.51
N ASP A 293 -7.27 -14.34 9.56
CA ASP A 293 -6.50 -15.44 10.15
C ASP A 293 -6.79 -15.60 11.65
N LEU A 294 -6.96 -14.48 12.39
CA LEU A 294 -7.38 -14.50 13.79
C LEU A 294 -8.79 -15.11 13.95
N ALA A 295 -9.76 -14.68 13.14
CA ALA A 295 -11.12 -15.20 13.19
C ALA A 295 -11.17 -16.71 12.89
N VAL A 296 -10.43 -17.18 11.90
CA VAL A 296 -10.32 -18.62 11.58
C VAL A 296 -9.68 -19.38 12.75
N THR A 297 -8.61 -18.85 13.34
CA THR A 297 -7.92 -19.49 14.47
C THR A 297 -8.82 -19.56 15.70
N MET A 298 -9.57 -18.50 16.00
CA MET A 298 -10.53 -18.48 17.10
C MET A 298 -11.70 -19.44 16.87
N ALA A 299 -12.25 -19.50 15.65
CA ALA A 299 -13.30 -20.46 15.31
C ALA A 299 -12.80 -21.92 15.46
N THR A 300 -11.57 -22.18 15.05
CA THR A 300 -10.92 -23.50 15.21
C THR A 300 -10.70 -23.85 16.68
N LEU A 301 -10.29 -22.88 17.50
CA LEU A 301 -10.13 -23.09 18.94
C LEU A 301 -11.47 -23.37 19.61
N LEU A 302 -12.52 -22.64 19.23
CA LEU A 302 -13.87 -22.88 19.73
C LEU A 302 -14.34 -24.30 19.38
N ASP A 303 -14.15 -24.74 18.13
CA ASP A 303 -14.47 -26.10 17.68
C ASP A 303 -13.77 -27.17 18.54
N VAL A 304 -12.46 -27.03 18.76
CA VAL A 304 -11.68 -27.95 19.63
C VAL A 304 -12.25 -28.00 21.04
N LEU A 305 -12.55 -26.84 21.63
CA LEU A 305 -13.07 -26.76 22.99
C LEU A 305 -14.48 -27.37 23.08
N THR A 306 -15.33 -27.13 22.08
CA THR A 306 -16.68 -27.71 22.04
C THR A 306 -16.66 -29.21 21.83
N GLU A 307 -15.73 -29.72 21.02
CA GLU A 307 -15.57 -31.17 20.83
C GLU A 307 -15.09 -31.82 22.13
N GLN A 308 -14.08 -31.25 22.81
CA GLN A 308 -13.60 -31.77 24.11
C GLN A 308 -14.72 -31.82 25.16
N GLN A 309 -15.52 -30.76 25.27
CA GLN A 309 -16.65 -30.72 26.20
C GLN A 309 -17.73 -31.73 25.80
N GLY A 310 -18.04 -31.82 24.50
CA GLY A 310 -19.03 -32.76 23.96
C GLY A 310 -18.62 -34.21 24.20
N GLU A 311 -17.39 -34.60 23.90
CA GLU A 311 -16.86 -35.95 24.13
C GLU A 311 -16.94 -36.34 25.60
N GLU A 312 -16.54 -35.46 26.52
CA GLU A 312 -16.61 -35.72 27.96
C GLU A 312 -18.05 -35.90 28.42
N GLN A 313 -18.97 -35.04 27.96
CA GLN A 313 -20.37 -35.12 28.34
C GLN A 313 -21.05 -36.37 27.76
N ILE A 314 -20.77 -36.70 26.48
CA ILE A 314 -21.25 -37.92 25.83
C ILE A 314 -20.73 -39.13 26.59
N ALA A 315 -19.43 -39.21 26.90
CA ALA A 315 -18.85 -40.33 27.65
C ALA A 315 -19.53 -40.52 29.01
N ARG A 316 -19.75 -39.44 29.76
CA ARG A 316 -20.48 -39.48 31.05
C ARG A 316 -21.92 -39.94 30.90
N LEU A 317 -22.65 -39.44 29.90
CA LEU A 317 -24.05 -39.82 29.65
C LEU A 317 -24.16 -41.27 29.16
N THR A 318 -23.25 -41.71 28.29
CA THR A 318 -23.16 -43.10 27.85
C THR A 318 -22.86 -44.03 29.02
N GLU A 319 -21.91 -43.69 29.89
CA GLU A 319 -21.62 -44.46 31.09
C GLU A 319 -22.83 -44.51 32.05
N ALA A 320 -23.51 -43.38 32.26
CA ALA A 320 -24.73 -43.33 33.05
C ALA A 320 -25.86 -44.19 32.46
N ALA A 321 -26.05 -44.16 31.13
CA ALA A 321 -27.03 -44.99 30.43
C ALA A 321 -26.68 -46.49 30.52
N MET A 322 -25.41 -46.86 30.43
CA MET A 322 -24.95 -48.25 30.57
C MET A 322 -25.10 -48.77 32.02
N ARG A 323 -25.03 -47.89 33.01
CA ARG A 323 -25.23 -48.23 34.44
C ARG A 323 -26.69 -48.27 34.85
N ALA A 324 -27.57 -47.53 34.16
CA ALA A 324 -29.00 -47.62 34.35
C ALA A 324 -29.49 -48.97 33.84
N LYS A 325 -29.53 -49.99 34.72
CA LYS A 325 -30.16 -51.29 34.41
C LYS A 325 -31.55 -51.02 33.83
N VAL A 326 -31.83 -51.60 32.66
CA VAL A 326 -33.19 -51.70 32.13
C VAL A 326 -34.01 -52.43 33.20
N VAL A 327 -34.91 -51.70 33.85
CA VAL A 327 -35.93 -52.30 34.70
C VAL A 327 -36.93 -52.92 33.73
N GLU A 328 -36.78 -54.22 33.47
CA GLU A 328 -37.87 -55.04 32.92
C GLU A 328 -38.96 -55.25 33.99
#